data_AF-A0A1V1PGM9-F1
#
_entry.id   AF-A0A1V1PGM9-F1
#
_cell.length_a   1.000
_cell.length_b   1.000
_cell.length_c   1.000
_cell.angle_alpha   90.00
_cell.angle_beta   90.00
_cell.angle_gamma   90.00
#
_symmetry.space_group_name_H-M   'P 1'
#
loop_
_entity.id
_entity.type
_entity.pdbx_description
1 polymer ?
#
loop_
_entity_poly.entity_id
_entity_poly.type
_entity_poly.pdbx_seq_one_letter_code
_entity_poly.pdbx_strand_id
1 'polypeptide(L)'
;MNYPYHSIRIHTFSDGSIHKVLRTSKRTVNNLSFSPDSKYLVTASNRINVWNVEKNFEKEAYLVYPDNPVKGLAVFLFKNDYQIISADGNRIVIYSIKNSTIIATQKLEENILSMAFSHNKVACACPKSIVILDLNLAVTSKISTPIMPDALSFSPNGKLLLSGANSDPFHCVVYKVSQNAITKVSTFKKHNNVVSATTFLDDNTAITAGGNTKEIYIWHAKTGELESQLRGCGKTIWAVGLSDHSILWGNEFEKIDQHRYGRLFQKFNLNSFEIEEIDDPLSMTTRLIKNYQSKGVTYSLSTEKGGPYDKADAVLIVNQSNGPPKRIVRNNVDGYVHNVFGFTSNGLIISGGANGQLIAYTTDAQKRIHFVGHTGEIMALAINPQNNRMVSAGTDQSLLLWDLSNISQLDSQTPQTVLPLLSFFLIKTINGSLGRQKVFLL
;
A
#
# COMPACT_ATOMS: atom_id res chain seq x y z
N MET A 1 -9.92 17.08 15.73
CA MET A 1 -9.04 16.14 14.99
C MET A 1 -9.28 14.73 15.54
N ASN A 2 -10.05 13.88 14.84
CA ASN A 2 -10.21 12.47 15.17
C ASN A 2 -9.45 11.66 14.13
N TYR A 3 -8.40 10.96 14.54
CA TYR A 3 -7.61 10.12 13.67
C TYR A 3 -8.48 9.02 12.99
N PRO A 4 -8.27 8.70 11.70
CA PRO A 4 -9.07 7.72 10.96
C PRO A 4 -8.72 6.24 11.25
N TYR A 5 -7.78 5.96 12.17
CA TYR A 5 -7.18 4.63 12.43
C TYR A 5 -8.12 3.58 13.05
N HIS A 6 -9.43 3.83 13.07
CA HIS A 6 -10.44 3.00 13.74
C HIS A 6 -11.63 2.64 12.85
N SER A 7 -11.52 2.92 11.55
CA SER A 7 -12.57 2.67 10.58
C SER A 7 -12.18 1.54 9.63
N ILE A 8 -13.15 0.70 9.30
CA ILE A 8 -13.02 -0.32 8.27
C ILE A 8 -13.66 0.26 7.01
N ARG A 9 -12.90 0.30 5.92
CA ARG A 9 -13.41 0.78 4.63
C ARG A 9 -13.67 -0.41 3.73
N ILE A 10 -14.89 -0.49 3.23
CA ILE A 10 -15.31 -1.46 2.23
C ILE A 10 -15.22 -0.75 0.89
N HIS A 11 -14.44 -1.31 -0.03
CA HIS A 11 -14.21 -0.75 -1.36
C HIS A 11 -14.87 -1.65 -2.41
N THR A 12 -15.40 -1.04 -3.45
CA THR A 12 -15.82 -1.75 -4.66
C THR A 12 -14.57 -2.13 -5.44
N PHE A 13 -14.39 -3.41 -5.74
CA PHE A 13 -13.15 -3.90 -6.37
C PHE A 13 -12.91 -3.31 -7.78
N SER A 14 -13.97 -3.12 -8.56
CA SER A 14 -13.87 -2.69 -9.97
C SER A 14 -13.34 -1.26 -10.16
N ASP A 15 -13.59 -0.36 -9.21
CA ASP A 15 -13.27 1.06 -9.35
C ASP A 15 -12.58 1.67 -8.11
N GLY A 16 -12.36 0.89 -7.06
CA GLY A 16 -11.73 1.32 -5.81
C GLY A 16 -12.57 2.27 -4.96
N SER A 17 -13.80 2.60 -5.39
CA SER A 17 -14.68 3.53 -4.68
C SER A 17 -15.02 3.02 -3.29
N ILE A 18 -15.16 3.92 -2.31
CA ILE A 18 -15.58 3.55 -0.95
C ILE A 18 -17.08 3.25 -0.99
N HIS A 19 -17.43 1.96 -0.92
CA HIS A 19 -18.80 1.49 -0.78
C HIS A 19 -19.36 1.79 0.62
N LYS A 20 -18.55 1.55 1.67
CA LYS A 20 -18.99 1.78 3.05
C LYS A 20 -17.84 2.01 4.03
N VAL A 21 -18.11 2.76 5.09
CA VAL A 21 -17.19 2.94 6.23
C VAL A 21 -17.85 2.43 7.52
N LEU A 22 -17.31 1.35 8.09
CA LEU A 22 -17.78 0.77 9.36
C LEU A 22 -16.93 1.31 10.51
N ARG A 23 -17.58 1.62 11.64
CA ARG A 23 -16.91 2.10 12.86
C ARG A 23 -17.15 1.10 13.98
N THR A 24 -16.07 0.56 14.55
CA THR A 24 -16.15 -0.60 15.45
C THR A 24 -15.85 -0.23 16.90
N SER A 25 -14.65 0.29 17.20
CA SER A 25 -14.21 0.74 18.52
C SER A 25 -13.05 1.75 18.39
N LYS A 26 -12.64 2.41 19.49
CA LYS A 26 -11.48 3.35 19.52
C LYS A 26 -10.11 2.65 19.40
N ARG A 27 -10.05 1.39 18.95
CA ARG A 27 -8.80 0.62 18.83
C ARG A 27 -8.66 0.06 17.41
N THR A 28 -7.42 -0.21 17.02
CA THR A 28 -7.07 -0.76 15.71
C THR A 28 -7.76 -2.10 15.47
N VAL A 29 -8.33 -2.27 14.29
CA VAL A 29 -8.84 -3.56 13.80
C VAL A 29 -7.67 -4.29 13.18
N ASN A 30 -7.31 -5.44 13.75
CA ASN A 30 -6.11 -6.17 13.34
C ASN A 30 -6.42 -7.39 12.47
N ASN A 31 -7.66 -7.89 12.50
CA ASN A 31 -8.09 -9.01 11.65
C ASN A 31 -9.50 -8.79 11.13
N LEU A 32 -9.77 -9.32 9.95
CA LEU A 32 -11.09 -9.37 9.33
C LEU A 32 -11.23 -10.64 8.49
N SER A 33 -12.46 -11.14 8.33
CA SER A 33 -12.76 -12.28 7.47
C SER A 33 -14.20 -12.19 6.97
N PHE A 34 -14.42 -12.44 5.69
CA PHE A 34 -15.75 -12.72 5.16
C PHE A 34 -16.11 -14.20 5.35
N SER A 35 -17.40 -14.50 5.39
CA SER A 35 -17.89 -15.87 5.24
C SER A 35 -17.73 -16.35 3.81
N PRO A 36 -17.68 -17.68 3.58
CA PRO A 36 -17.48 -18.24 2.23
C PRO A 36 -18.50 -17.77 1.19
N ASP A 37 -19.71 -17.45 1.64
CA ASP A 37 -20.83 -16.96 0.83
C ASP A 37 -21.03 -15.43 0.94
N SER A 38 -20.07 -14.73 1.57
CA SER A 38 -20.09 -13.27 1.77
C SER A 38 -21.30 -12.71 2.54
N LYS A 39 -22.09 -13.54 3.22
CA LYS A 39 -23.20 -13.07 4.06
C LYS A 39 -22.76 -12.35 5.33
N TYR A 40 -21.62 -12.76 5.87
CA TYR A 40 -21.07 -12.22 7.09
C TYR A 40 -19.68 -11.66 6.87
N LEU A 41 -19.40 -10.55 7.53
CA LEU A 41 -18.05 -10.05 7.78
C LEU A 41 -17.82 -10.11 9.29
N VAL A 42 -16.69 -10.67 9.71
CA VAL A 42 -16.24 -10.62 11.10
C VAL A 42 -14.98 -9.80 11.21
N THR A 43 -14.87 -9.01 12.29
CA THR A 43 -13.76 -8.06 12.47
C THR A 43 -13.29 -8.12 13.91
N ALA A 44 -11.99 -8.22 14.14
CA ALA A 44 -11.40 -8.26 15.48
C ALA A 44 -10.56 -7.01 15.79
N SER A 45 -10.92 -6.36 16.89
CA SER A 45 -10.07 -5.42 17.62
C SER A 45 -9.90 -5.92 19.06
N ASN A 46 -10.41 -5.19 20.06
CA ASN A 46 -10.63 -5.70 21.42
C ASN A 46 -11.95 -6.48 21.57
N ARG A 47 -12.75 -6.51 20.49
CA ARG A 47 -13.99 -7.27 20.37
C ARG A 47 -14.05 -7.87 18.99
N ILE A 48 -14.72 -9.01 18.85
CA ILE A 48 -15.08 -9.55 17.54
C ILE A 48 -16.49 -9.04 17.23
N ASN A 49 -16.64 -8.29 16.15
CA ASN A 49 -17.95 -7.83 15.68
C ASN A 49 -18.37 -8.67 14.47
N VAL A 50 -19.68 -8.95 14.38
CA VAL A 50 -20.31 -9.66 13.27
C VAL A 50 -21.20 -8.68 12.52
N TRP A 51 -20.94 -8.53 11.23
CA TRP A 51 -21.66 -7.62 10.33
C TRP A 51 -22.40 -8.45 9.29
N ASN A 52 -23.70 -8.23 9.14
CA ASN A 52 -24.50 -8.84 8.09
C ASN A 52 -24.37 -8.01 6.82
N VAL A 53 -23.70 -8.58 5.82
CA VAL A 53 -23.37 -7.92 4.56
C VAL A 53 -24.63 -7.62 3.73
N GLU A 54 -25.59 -8.55 3.69
CA GLU A 54 -26.85 -8.43 2.95
C GLU A 54 -27.73 -7.30 3.51
N LYS A 55 -27.72 -7.12 4.84
CA LYS A 55 -28.36 -5.99 5.53
C LYS A 55 -27.44 -4.77 5.57
N ASN A 56 -26.73 -4.51 4.48
CA ASN A 56 -25.83 -3.36 4.35
C ASN A 56 -24.87 -3.26 5.55
N PHE A 57 -24.16 -4.32 5.91
CA PHE A 57 -23.23 -4.35 7.04
C PHE A 57 -23.85 -3.88 8.38
N GLU A 58 -25.12 -4.20 8.64
CA GLU A 58 -25.69 -4.01 9.98
C GLU A 58 -25.00 -4.93 10.99
N LYS A 59 -24.76 -4.40 12.19
CA LYS A 59 -24.10 -5.15 13.25
C LYS A 59 -25.10 -6.10 13.90
N GLU A 60 -24.97 -7.41 13.67
CA GLU A 60 -25.88 -8.42 14.24
C GLU A 60 -25.43 -8.89 15.62
N ALA A 61 -24.12 -9.01 15.84
CA ALA A 61 -23.58 -9.49 17.11
C ALA A 61 -22.23 -8.87 17.44
N TYR A 62 -21.85 -8.96 18.70
CA TYR A 62 -20.47 -8.75 19.11
C TYR A 62 -20.10 -9.68 20.26
N LEU A 63 -18.81 -9.96 20.31
CA LEU A 63 -18.17 -10.85 21.23
C LEU A 63 -17.09 -10.08 21.95
N VAL A 64 -17.12 -10.15 23.28
CA VAL A 64 -16.01 -9.66 24.09
C VAL A 64 -15.05 -10.84 24.28
N TYR A 65 -13.90 -10.77 23.63
CA TYR A 65 -12.77 -11.67 23.86
C TYR A 65 -11.75 -11.03 24.83
N PRO A 66 -10.87 -11.83 25.48
CA PRO A 66 -10.00 -11.38 26.57
C PRO A 66 -8.98 -10.32 26.15
N ASP A 67 -8.30 -9.73 27.14
CA ASP A 67 -7.36 -8.60 27.07
C ASP A 67 -6.22 -8.70 26.03
N ASN A 68 -6.00 -9.87 25.41
CA ASN A 68 -4.94 -10.13 24.46
C ASN A 68 -5.36 -9.86 23.01
N PRO A 69 -4.44 -9.41 22.14
CA PRO A 69 -4.74 -9.19 20.73
C PRO A 69 -5.04 -10.52 20.02
N VAL A 70 -6.14 -10.53 19.24
CA VAL A 70 -6.52 -11.67 18.39
C VAL A 70 -5.44 -11.92 17.32
N LYS A 71 -4.97 -13.16 17.21
CA LYS A 71 -3.87 -13.59 16.32
C LYS A 71 -4.33 -14.24 15.02
N GLY A 72 -5.57 -14.67 14.97
CA GLY A 72 -6.22 -15.20 13.78
C GLY A 72 -7.73 -15.15 13.94
N LEU A 73 -8.44 -14.94 12.84
CA LEU A 73 -9.88 -14.81 12.79
C LEU A 73 -10.40 -15.37 11.46
N ALA A 74 -11.36 -16.27 11.51
CA ALA A 74 -12.14 -16.67 10.34
C ALA A 74 -13.58 -16.95 10.71
N VAL A 75 -14.47 -16.81 9.73
CA VAL A 75 -15.86 -17.26 9.82
C VAL A 75 -16.08 -18.33 8.75
N PHE A 76 -16.71 -19.43 9.14
CA PHE A 76 -16.94 -20.59 8.30
C PHE A 76 -18.33 -21.17 8.56
N LEU A 77 -18.88 -21.88 7.58
CA LEU A 77 -20.16 -22.56 7.71
C LEU A 77 -19.89 -24.03 8.07
N PHE A 78 -20.36 -24.47 9.24
CA PHE A 78 -20.20 -25.85 9.68
C PHE A 78 -21.45 -26.33 10.41
N LYS A 79 -21.93 -27.52 10.06
CA LYS A 79 -23.16 -28.12 10.63
C LYS A 79 -24.37 -27.16 10.61
N ASN A 80 -24.57 -26.45 9.50
CA ASN A 80 -25.64 -25.45 9.29
C ASN A 80 -25.61 -24.26 10.27
N ASP A 81 -24.44 -23.91 10.77
CA ASP A 81 -24.21 -22.74 11.61
C ASP A 81 -22.99 -21.98 11.14
N TYR A 82 -23.08 -20.65 11.09
CA TYR A 82 -21.91 -19.81 10.87
C TYR A 82 -21.14 -19.75 12.18
N GLN A 83 -19.91 -20.22 12.15
CA GLN A 83 -19.04 -20.31 13.29
C GLN A 83 -17.84 -19.41 13.09
N ILE A 84 -17.40 -18.78 14.18
CA ILE A 84 -16.21 -17.95 14.21
C ILE A 84 -15.14 -18.73 14.93
N ILE A 85 -13.98 -18.87 14.30
CA ILE A 85 -12.78 -19.37 14.95
C ILE A 85 -11.80 -18.22 15.18
N SER A 86 -11.32 -18.11 16.41
CA SER A 86 -10.36 -17.08 16.81
C SER A 86 -9.28 -17.66 17.70
N ALA A 87 -8.12 -17.01 17.73
CA ALA A 87 -7.08 -17.31 18.70
C ALA A 87 -6.57 -16.08 19.44
N ASP A 88 -6.29 -16.28 20.72
CA ASP A 88 -5.70 -15.31 21.64
C ASP A 88 -4.64 -15.98 22.53
N GLY A 89 -3.41 -15.46 22.53
CA GLY A 89 -2.31 -16.11 23.24
C GLY A 89 -2.08 -17.53 22.73
N ASN A 90 -2.32 -18.54 23.58
CA ASN A 90 -2.26 -19.97 23.22
C ASN A 90 -3.63 -20.66 23.16
N ARG A 91 -4.72 -19.89 23.23
CA ARG A 91 -6.08 -20.41 23.23
C ARG A 91 -6.70 -20.23 21.84
N ILE A 92 -7.43 -21.24 21.41
CA ILE A 92 -8.27 -21.24 20.20
C ILE A 92 -9.70 -21.46 20.67
N VAL A 93 -10.64 -20.73 20.08
CA VAL A 93 -12.05 -20.89 20.40
C VAL A 93 -12.89 -20.88 19.14
N ILE A 94 -13.95 -21.69 19.16
CA ILE A 94 -15.02 -21.64 18.18
C ILE A 94 -16.30 -21.12 18.86
N TYR A 95 -16.92 -20.15 18.22
CA TYR A 95 -18.16 -19.52 18.64
C TYR A 95 -19.26 -19.71 17.59
N SER A 96 -20.46 -20.08 18.04
CA SER A 96 -21.66 -20.19 17.21
C SER A 96 -22.32 -18.83 17.07
N ILE A 97 -22.47 -18.31 15.84
CA ILE A 97 -23.21 -17.07 15.60
C ILE A 97 -24.70 -17.30 15.89
N LYS A 98 -25.27 -18.43 15.45
CA LYS A 98 -26.68 -18.74 15.65
C LYS A 98 -27.08 -18.83 17.11
N ASN A 99 -26.31 -19.56 17.92
CA ASN A 99 -26.64 -19.82 19.32
C ASN A 99 -26.05 -18.77 20.27
N SER A 100 -25.17 -17.91 19.75
CA SER A 100 -24.44 -16.92 20.52
C SER A 100 -23.61 -17.50 21.68
N THR A 101 -23.05 -18.70 21.51
CA THR A 101 -22.29 -19.43 22.55
C THR A 101 -20.94 -19.93 22.06
N ILE A 102 -20.00 -20.11 23.01
CA ILE A 102 -18.75 -20.83 22.76
C ILE A 102 -19.07 -22.32 22.66
N ILE A 103 -18.69 -22.94 21.54
CA ILE A 103 -18.95 -24.36 21.28
C ILE A 103 -17.75 -25.26 21.54
N ALA A 104 -16.53 -24.74 21.38
CA ALA A 104 -15.30 -25.49 21.60
C ALA A 104 -14.17 -24.55 22.00
N THR A 105 -13.30 -24.97 22.93
CA THR A 105 -12.07 -24.28 23.28
C THR A 105 -10.93 -25.29 23.30
N GLN A 106 -9.79 -24.91 22.72
CA GLN A 106 -8.56 -25.70 22.74
C GLN A 106 -7.41 -24.81 23.18
N LYS A 107 -6.52 -25.35 24.01
CA LYS A 107 -5.32 -24.65 24.47
C LYS A 107 -4.09 -25.38 23.95
N LEU A 108 -3.19 -24.65 23.29
CA LEU A 108 -1.91 -25.16 22.83
C LEU A 108 -0.82 -24.94 23.90
N GLU A 109 0.25 -25.73 23.80
CA GLU A 109 1.41 -25.64 24.69
C GLU A 109 2.17 -24.31 24.50
N GLU A 110 2.19 -23.81 23.27
CA GLU A 110 2.92 -22.61 22.87
C GLU A 110 1.94 -21.49 22.46
N ASN A 111 2.42 -20.24 22.53
CA ASN A 111 1.66 -19.10 22.02
C ASN A 111 1.50 -19.18 20.50
N ILE A 112 0.33 -18.79 20.03
CA ILE A 112 -0.02 -18.73 18.62
C ILE A 112 0.47 -17.39 18.08
N LEU A 113 1.28 -17.44 17.03
CA LEU A 113 1.82 -16.28 16.33
C LEU A 113 0.88 -15.84 15.20
N SER A 114 0.36 -16.80 14.44
CA SER A 114 -0.54 -16.60 13.31
C SER A 114 -1.36 -17.86 13.03
N MET A 115 -2.45 -17.72 12.27
CA MET A 115 -3.30 -18.82 11.84
C MET A 115 -3.59 -18.76 10.34
N ALA A 116 -3.77 -19.94 9.74
CA ALA A 116 -4.35 -20.09 8.41
C ALA A 116 -5.53 -21.06 8.44
N PHE A 117 -6.47 -20.83 7.55
CA PHE A 117 -7.71 -21.58 7.46
C PHE A 117 -7.84 -22.21 6.08
N SER A 118 -8.32 -23.45 6.06
CA SER A 118 -8.79 -24.16 4.85
C SER A 118 -10.25 -24.57 5.06
N HIS A 119 -10.85 -25.22 4.07
CA HIS A 119 -12.24 -25.68 4.15
C HIS A 119 -12.55 -26.60 5.34
N ASN A 120 -11.57 -27.32 5.87
CA ASN A 120 -11.78 -28.30 6.94
C ASN A 120 -10.67 -28.37 7.99
N LYS A 121 -9.65 -27.52 7.90
CA LYS A 121 -8.52 -27.50 8.84
C LYS A 121 -8.09 -26.09 9.17
N VAL A 122 -7.47 -25.98 10.33
CA VAL A 122 -6.81 -24.78 10.82
C VAL A 122 -5.35 -25.09 11.11
N ALA A 123 -4.45 -24.26 10.62
CA ALA A 123 -3.03 -24.31 10.95
C ALA A 123 -2.69 -23.17 11.90
N CYS A 124 -1.97 -23.48 12.97
CA CYS A 124 -1.47 -22.50 13.94
C CYS A 124 0.06 -22.49 13.88
N ALA A 125 0.64 -21.31 13.67
CA ALA A 125 2.07 -21.07 13.79
C ALA A 125 2.40 -20.83 15.26
N CYS A 126 3.31 -21.63 15.81
CA CYS A 126 3.88 -21.49 17.14
C CYS A 126 5.40 -21.26 17.02
N PRO A 127 6.08 -20.70 18.04
CA PRO A 127 7.52 -20.43 18.00
C PRO A 127 8.39 -21.57 17.51
N LYS A 128 8.10 -22.82 17.91
CA LYS A 128 8.92 -24.00 17.55
C LYS A 128 8.15 -25.06 16.76
N SER A 129 6.90 -24.79 16.39
CA SER A 129 6.05 -25.79 15.75
C SER A 129 4.94 -25.20 14.89
N ILE A 130 4.41 -26.02 13.99
CA ILE A 130 3.14 -25.79 13.33
C ILE A 130 2.18 -26.88 13.78
N VAL A 131 1.01 -26.49 14.27
CA VAL A 131 -0.05 -27.40 14.75
C VAL A 131 -1.24 -27.32 13.81
N ILE A 132 -1.73 -28.47 13.35
CA ILE A 132 -2.90 -28.59 12.47
C ILE A 132 -4.06 -29.16 13.28
N LEU A 133 -5.20 -28.48 13.26
CA LEU A 133 -6.43 -28.88 13.91
C LEU A 133 -7.55 -29.07 12.88
N ASP A 134 -8.51 -29.93 13.19
CA ASP A 134 -9.78 -29.96 12.48
C ASP A 134 -10.74 -28.85 12.96
N LEU A 135 -11.92 -28.74 12.36
CA LEU A 135 -12.94 -27.76 12.76
C LEU A 135 -13.65 -28.09 14.09
N ASN A 136 -13.32 -29.20 14.75
CA ASN A 136 -13.72 -29.49 16.13
C ASN A 136 -12.60 -29.16 17.14
N LEU A 137 -11.52 -28.52 16.67
CA LEU A 137 -10.29 -28.24 17.44
C LEU A 137 -9.53 -29.50 17.91
N ALA A 138 -9.75 -30.66 17.28
CA ALA A 138 -8.92 -31.83 17.51
C ALA A 138 -7.58 -31.65 16.80
N VAL A 139 -6.46 -31.83 17.53
CA VAL A 139 -5.13 -31.79 16.93
C VAL A 139 -4.93 -33.01 16.04
N THR A 140 -4.78 -32.78 14.75
CA THR A 140 -4.65 -33.83 13.74
C THR A 140 -3.21 -34.14 13.39
N SER A 141 -2.32 -33.13 13.43
CA SER A 141 -0.89 -33.29 13.24
C SER A 141 -0.10 -32.11 13.80
N LYS A 142 1.18 -32.33 14.11
CA LYS A 142 2.14 -31.32 14.59
C LYS A 142 3.48 -31.58 13.94
N ILE A 143 4.18 -30.52 13.55
CA ILE A 143 5.58 -30.59 13.09
C ILE A 143 6.42 -29.59 13.87
N SER A 144 7.60 -30.03 14.32
CA SER A 144 8.58 -29.10 14.87
C SER A 144 9.28 -28.37 13.72
N THR A 145 9.45 -27.06 13.87
CA THR A 145 10.11 -26.22 12.90
C THR A 145 11.43 -25.71 13.49
N PRO A 146 12.55 -25.80 12.75
CA PRO A 146 13.83 -25.24 13.21
C PRO A 146 13.84 -23.71 13.15
N ILE A 147 12.87 -23.11 12.47
CA ILE A 147 12.71 -21.68 12.23
C ILE A 147 11.35 -21.26 12.78
N MET A 148 11.25 -20.05 13.34
CA MET A 148 10.00 -19.50 13.83
C MET A 148 9.08 -19.14 12.65
N PRO A 149 7.94 -19.84 12.46
CA PRO A 149 6.98 -19.50 11.41
C PRO A 149 6.25 -18.20 11.74
N ASP A 150 6.12 -17.30 10.77
CA ASP A 150 5.45 -16.00 10.97
C ASP A 150 4.03 -16.00 10.37
N ALA A 151 3.96 -15.93 9.05
CA ALA A 151 2.71 -16.01 8.29
C ALA A 151 2.43 -17.45 7.84
N LEU A 152 1.15 -17.81 7.75
CA LEU A 152 0.69 -19.10 7.23
C LEU A 152 -0.35 -18.89 6.13
N SER A 153 -0.38 -19.77 5.14
CA SER A 153 -1.45 -19.79 4.13
C SER A 153 -1.65 -21.20 3.59
N PHE A 154 -2.90 -21.63 3.48
CA PHE A 154 -3.25 -22.85 2.77
C PHE A 154 -3.34 -22.61 1.27
N SER A 155 -3.00 -23.61 0.46
CA SER A 155 -3.40 -23.64 -0.95
C SER A 155 -4.93 -23.76 -1.05
N PRO A 156 -5.55 -23.35 -2.19
CA PRO A 156 -6.99 -23.43 -2.37
C PRO A 156 -7.59 -24.81 -2.06
N ASN A 157 -6.93 -25.90 -2.46
CA ASN A 157 -7.40 -27.25 -2.16
C ASN A 157 -7.13 -27.74 -0.71
N GLY A 158 -6.48 -26.93 0.12
CA GLY A 158 -6.13 -27.26 1.52
C GLY A 158 -5.05 -28.34 1.70
N LYS A 159 -4.39 -28.79 0.63
CA LYS A 159 -3.39 -29.87 0.67
C LYS A 159 -1.97 -29.35 0.87
N LEU A 160 -1.70 -28.09 0.56
CA LEU A 160 -0.42 -27.44 0.84
C LEU A 160 -0.59 -26.34 1.90
N LEU A 161 0.42 -26.16 2.73
CA LEU A 161 0.55 -25.07 3.67
C LEU A 161 1.89 -24.38 3.44
N LEU A 162 1.88 -23.08 3.24
CA LEU A 162 3.06 -22.25 3.12
C LEU A 162 3.30 -21.55 4.46
N SER A 163 4.54 -21.61 4.96
CA SER A 163 4.98 -20.83 6.11
C SER A 163 6.00 -19.76 5.71
N GLY A 164 5.76 -18.54 6.15
CA GLY A 164 6.77 -17.49 6.23
C GLY A 164 7.76 -17.77 7.36
N ALA A 165 8.78 -16.93 7.49
CA ALA A 165 9.87 -17.13 8.45
C ALA A 165 10.19 -15.83 9.19
N ASN A 166 10.37 -15.92 10.50
CA ASN A 166 10.71 -14.80 11.40
C ASN A 166 12.10 -14.96 12.04
N SER A 167 12.81 -16.06 11.77
CA SER A 167 14.17 -16.25 12.29
C SER A 167 15.11 -16.66 11.18
N ASP A 168 16.39 -16.34 11.35
CA ASP A 168 17.45 -16.81 10.48
C ASP A 168 17.37 -18.34 10.31
N PRO A 169 17.54 -18.89 9.08
CA PRO A 169 17.94 -18.23 7.82
C PRO A 169 16.79 -17.66 6.96
N PHE A 170 15.64 -17.32 7.54
CA PHE A 170 14.47 -16.71 6.85
C PHE A 170 13.90 -17.53 5.68
N HIS A 171 14.08 -18.84 5.73
CA HIS A 171 13.58 -19.75 4.70
C HIS A 171 12.08 -19.99 4.85
N CYS A 172 11.31 -19.68 3.81
CA CYS A 172 9.91 -20.11 3.75
C CYS A 172 9.83 -21.59 3.41
N VAL A 173 8.80 -22.28 3.90
CA VAL A 173 8.65 -23.73 3.71
C VAL A 173 7.25 -24.04 3.24
N VAL A 174 7.14 -24.90 2.22
CA VAL A 174 5.86 -25.51 1.83
C VAL A 174 5.78 -26.89 2.44
N TYR A 175 4.65 -27.19 3.05
CA TYR A 175 4.31 -28.47 3.63
C TYR A 175 3.13 -29.09 2.88
N LYS A 176 3.15 -30.41 2.73
CA LYS A 176 1.98 -31.21 2.37
C LYS A 176 1.24 -31.58 3.64
N VAL A 177 -0.05 -31.26 3.67
CA VAL A 177 -0.95 -31.51 4.80
C VAL A 177 -1.93 -32.61 4.44
N SER A 178 -1.79 -33.77 5.07
CA SER A 178 -2.74 -34.88 4.99
C SER A 178 -3.61 -34.91 6.25
N GLN A 179 -4.49 -35.91 6.40
CA GLN A 179 -5.37 -36.00 7.56
C GLN A 179 -4.58 -36.12 8.87
N ASN A 180 -3.50 -36.93 8.89
CA ASN A 180 -2.76 -37.25 10.13
C ASN A 180 -1.26 -36.94 10.03
N ALA A 181 -0.81 -36.25 8.98
CA ALA A 181 0.59 -35.93 8.81
C ALA A 181 0.79 -34.57 8.12
N ILE A 182 1.87 -33.91 8.51
CA ILE A 182 2.39 -32.72 7.86
C ILE A 182 3.85 -33.01 7.50
N THR A 183 4.18 -32.84 6.22
CA THR A 183 5.51 -33.19 5.70
C THR A 183 6.05 -32.07 4.85
N LYS A 184 7.34 -31.77 4.99
CA LYS A 184 8.02 -30.74 4.21
C LYS A 184 8.09 -31.15 2.74
N VAL A 185 7.77 -30.24 1.83
CA VAL A 185 7.80 -30.44 0.37
C VAL A 185 8.96 -29.67 -0.26
N SER A 186 9.04 -28.36 -0.01
CA SER A 186 10.04 -27.49 -0.64
C SER A 186 10.49 -26.39 0.32
N THR A 187 11.49 -25.60 -0.07
CA THR A 187 12.04 -24.50 0.74
C THR A 187 12.43 -23.34 -0.16
N PHE A 188 11.99 -22.14 0.20
CA PHE A 188 12.28 -20.92 -0.55
C PHE A 188 13.33 -20.11 0.21
N LYS A 189 14.45 -19.78 -0.44
CA LYS A 189 15.67 -19.28 0.23
C LYS A 189 16.13 -17.89 -0.25
N LYS A 190 15.25 -17.09 -0.85
CA LYS A 190 15.64 -15.78 -1.42
C LYS A 190 15.53 -14.62 -0.42
N HIS A 191 14.60 -14.70 0.53
CA HIS A 191 14.43 -13.66 1.54
C HIS A 191 15.62 -13.64 2.52
N ASN A 192 16.01 -12.44 2.95
CA ASN A 192 17.13 -12.20 3.85
C ASN A 192 16.71 -11.55 5.19
N ASN A 193 15.41 -11.46 5.44
CA ASN A 193 14.81 -10.98 6.68
C ASN A 193 13.38 -11.55 6.78
N VAL A 194 12.65 -11.15 7.83
CA VAL A 194 11.29 -11.60 8.13
C VAL A 194 10.38 -11.59 6.89
N VAL A 195 9.68 -12.71 6.69
CA VAL A 195 8.69 -12.91 5.64
C VAL A 195 7.31 -12.88 6.26
N SER A 196 6.75 -11.68 6.32
CA SER A 196 5.51 -11.37 7.05
C SER A 196 4.24 -11.62 6.23
N ALA A 197 4.36 -11.88 4.93
CA ALA A 197 3.21 -12.15 4.08
C ALA A 197 3.45 -13.36 3.18
N THR A 198 2.46 -14.25 3.17
CA THR A 198 2.42 -15.46 2.34
C THR A 198 1.03 -15.60 1.73
N THR A 199 0.93 -16.20 0.55
CA THR A 199 -0.33 -16.65 -0.02
C THR A 199 -0.09 -17.68 -1.13
N PHE A 200 -1.16 -18.34 -1.58
CA PHE A 200 -1.17 -19.12 -2.82
C PHE A 200 -2.05 -18.39 -3.84
N LEU A 201 -1.56 -18.32 -5.08
CA LEU A 201 -2.41 -17.92 -6.21
C LEU A 201 -3.29 -19.09 -6.66
N ASP A 202 -2.70 -20.28 -6.69
CA ASP A 202 -3.34 -21.54 -7.04
C ASP A 202 -2.61 -22.72 -6.34
N ASP A 203 -2.95 -23.97 -6.67
CA ASP A 203 -2.38 -25.16 -6.02
C ASP A 203 -0.92 -25.49 -6.42
N ASN A 204 -0.33 -24.75 -7.36
CA ASN A 204 1.05 -24.87 -7.81
C ASN A 204 1.85 -23.59 -7.63
N THR A 205 1.22 -22.42 -7.50
CA THR A 205 1.89 -21.12 -7.42
C THR A 205 1.81 -20.53 -6.01
N ALA A 206 2.95 -20.43 -5.34
CA ALA A 206 3.11 -19.82 -4.02
C ALA A 206 3.70 -18.40 -4.13
N ILE A 207 3.27 -17.48 -3.27
CA ILE A 207 3.75 -16.10 -3.24
C ILE A 207 4.23 -15.77 -1.83
N THR A 208 5.42 -15.16 -1.73
CA THR A 208 5.99 -14.69 -0.46
C THR A 208 6.47 -13.25 -0.57
N ALA A 209 6.24 -12.45 0.46
CA ALA A 209 6.67 -11.06 0.53
C ALA A 209 7.28 -10.74 1.90
N GLY A 210 8.38 -10.01 1.89
CA GLY A 210 9.16 -9.69 3.08
C GLY A 210 10.61 -9.33 2.77
N GLY A 211 11.49 -9.51 3.74
CA GLY A 211 12.92 -9.22 3.58
C GLY A 211 13.26 -7.73 3.71
N ASN A 212 14.55 -7.41 3.72
CA ASN A 212 15.02 -6.02 3.70
C ASN A 212 14.87 -5.37 2.32
N THR A 213 14.80 -6.18 1.28
CA THR A 213 14.69 -5.72 -0.11
C THR A 213 13.25 -5.40 -0.53
N LYS A 214 12.26 -5.72 0.31
CA LYS A 214 10.82 -5.51 0.07
C LYS A 214 10.35 -6.15 -1.25
N GLU A 215 10.91 -7.30 -1.58
CA GLU A 215 10.61 -8.01 -2.82
C GLU A 215 9.46 -8.99 -2.60
N ILE A 216 8.70 -9.23 -3.67
CA ILE A 216 7.68 -10.28 -3.72
C ILE A 216 8.19 -11.35 -4.67
N TYR A 217 8.26 -12.58 -4.19
CA TYR A 217 8.71 -13.72 -4.97
C TYR A 217 7.52 -14.65 -5.27
N ILE A 218 7.48 -15.14 -6.50
CA ILE A 218 6.49 -16.08 -7.03
C ILE A 218 7.20 -17.38 -7.33
N TRP A 219 6.70 -18.47 -6.77
CA TRP A 219 7.38 -19.76 -6.71
C TRP A 219 6.48 -20.86 -7.22
N HIS A 220 7.09 -21.84 -7.89
CA HIS A 220 6.44 -23.13 -8.05
C HIS A 220 6.46 -23.86 -6.70
N ALA A 221 5.30 -24.00 -6.09
CA ALA A 221 5.12 -24.41 -4.69
C ALA A 221 5.78 -25.76 -4.36
N LYS A 222 5.72 -26.73 -5.27
CA LYS A 222 6.21 -28.09 -5.03
C LYS A 222 7.70 -28.25 -5.29
N THR A 223 8.24 -27.56 -6.29
CA THR A 223 9.68 -27.67 -6.65
C THR A 223 10.52 -26.66 -5.88
N GLY A 224 9.94 -25.53 -5.46
CA GLY A 224 10.67 -24.41 -4.89
C GLY A 224 11.44 -23.59 -5.91
N GLU A 225 11.19 -23.82 -7.19
CA GLU A 225 11.75 -23.02 -8.26
C GLU A 225 11.14 -21.62 -8.24
N LEU A 226 12.00 -20.62 -8.45
CA LEU A 226 11.57 -19.24 -8.56
C LEU A 226 11.02 -19.00 -9.97
N GLU A 227 9.71 -18.80 -10.10
CA GLU A 227 9.05 -18.55 -11.39
C GLU A 227 9.16 -17.08 -11.78
N SER A 228 8.98 -16.19 -10.81
CA SER A 228 9.03 -14.75 -11.03
C SER A 228 9.37 -13.97 -9.78
N GLN A 229 9.87 -12.76 -9.98
CA GLN A 229 10.16 -11.81 -8.92
C GLN A 229 9.55 -10.45 -9.28
N LEU A 230 8.79 -9.88 -8.34
CA LEU A 230 8.33 -8.50 -8.38
C LEU A 230 9.20 -7.67 -7.43
N ARG A 231 9.87 -6.67 -7.99
CA ARG A 231 10.64 -5.70 -7.23
C ARG A 231 10.46 -4.31 -7.82
N GLY A 232 10.56 -3.28 -6.98
CA GLY A 232 10.63 -1.91 -7.48
C GLY A 232 11.75 -1.76 -8.52
N CYS A 233 11.55 -0.90 -9.51
CA CYS A 233 12.56 -0.66 -10.56
C CYS A 233 13.90 -0.13 -10.01
N GLY A 234 13.93 0.36 -8.76
CA GLY A 234 15.13 0.86 -8.08
C GLY A 234 15.63 2.20 -8.62
N LYS A 235 14.90 2.82 -9.54
CA LYS A 235 15.33 4.03 -10.24
C LYS A 235 14.42 5.20 -9.89
N THR A 236 15.03 6.31 -9.49
CA THR A 236 14.38 7.62 -9.39
C THR A 236 13.69 7.97 -10.71
N ILE A 237 12.47 8.47 -10.62
CA ILE A 237 11.77 9.02 -11.78
C ILE A 237 12.17 10.50 -11.88
N TRP A 238 12.88 10.84 -12.95
CA TRP A 238 13.49 12.15 -13.15
C TRP A 238 12.61 13.10 -13.97
N ALA A 239 11.81 12.55 -14.88
CA ALA A 239 10.92 13.30 -15.77
C ALA A 239 9.50 12.73 -15.73
N VAL A 240 8.51 13.61 -15.80
CA VAL A 240 7.10 13.23 -16.04
C VAL A 240 6.44 14.16 -17.04
N GLY A 241 5.46 13.63 -17.76
CA GLY A 241 4.55 14.37 -18.63
C GLY A 241 3.11 13.93 -18.38
N LEU A 242 2.15 14.83 -18.59
CA LEU A 242 0.74 14.53 -18.37
C LEU A 242 -0.13 15.15 -19.46
N SER A 243 -0.97 14.31 -20.06
CA SER A 243 -2.09 14.70 -20.93
C SER A 243 -3.40 14.15 -20.35
N ASP A 244 -4.53 14.43 -20.99
CA ASP A 244 -5.82 13.88 -20.54
C ASP A 244 -5.90 12.35 -20.59
N HIS A 245 -5.15 11.75 -21.50
CA HIS A 245 -5.24 10.32 -21.80
C HIS A 245 -3.95 9.57 -21.52
N SER A 246 -2.89 10.23 -21.07
CA SER A 246 -1.61 9.55 -20.88
C SER A 246 -0.72 10.22 -19.85
N ILE A 247 0.00 9.36 -19.10
CA ILE A 247 1.09 9.73 -18.21
C ILE A 247 2.39 9.28 -18.87
N LEU A 248 3.38 10.15 -18.93
CA LEU A 248 4.70 9.86 -19.46
C LEU A 248 5.72 9.93 -18.34
N TRP A 249 6.79 9.12 -18.40
CA TRP A 249 7.88 9.22 -17.46
C TRP A 249 9.23 8.81 -18.04
N GLY A 250 10.27 9.20 -17.30
CA GLY A 250 11.66 8.80 -17.54
C GLY A 250 12.40 8.58 -16.24
N ASN A 251 13.25 7.56 -16.21
CA ASN A 251 14.06 7.22 -15.04
C ASN A 251 15.57 7.22 -15.32
N GLU A 252 15.99 7.91 -16.38
CA GLU A 252 17.38 8.19 -16.71
C GLU A 252 17.72 9.63 -16.32
N PHE A 253 18.83 9.81 -15.61
CA PHE A 253 19.26 11.15 -15.20
C PHE A 253 19.99 11.83 -16.34
N GLU A 254 19.46 12.96 -16.80
CA GLU A 254 20.13 13.88 -17.70
C GLU A 254 19.82 15.30 -17.25
N LYS A 255 20.83 16.05 -16.79
CA LYS A 255 20.59 17.42 -16.31
C LYS A 255 20.42 18.35 -17.51
N ILE A 256 19.18 18.70 -17.82
CA ILE A 256 18.84 19.64 -18.91
C ILE A 256 18.94 21.08 -18.39
N ASP A 257 18.34 21.35 -17.22
CA ASP A 257 18.52 22.60 -16.47
C ASP A 257 18.33 22.36 -14.95
N GLN A 258 18.32 23.43 -14.16
CA GLN A 258 18.22 23.36 -12.70
C GLN A 258 16.97 22.62 -12.18
N HIS A 259 15.92 22.51 -13.00
CA HIS A 259 14.63 21.92 -12.62
C HIS A 259 14.09 20.92 -13.65
N ARG A 260 14.94 20.48 -14.60
CA ARG A 260 14.59 19.46 -15.59
C ARG A 260 15.66 18.39 -15.64
N TYR A 261 15.21 17.17 -15.36
CA TYR A 261 16.04 15.99 -15.31
C TYR A 261 15.46 14.90 -16.21
N GLY A 262 16.24 14.40 -17.17
CA GLY A 262 15.90 13.21 -17.95
C GLY A 262 14.92 13.44 -19.12
N ARG A 263 14.92 12.45 -20.01
CA ARG A 263 14.03 12.31 -21.18
C ARG A 263 12.77 11.52 -20.83
N LEU A 264 11.67 11.70 -21.57
CA LEU A 264 10.44 10.91 -21.42
C LEU A 264 10.44 9.76 -22.41
N PHE A 265 10.55 8.52 -21.96
CA PHE A 265 10.67 7.37 -22.87
C PHE A 265 9.68 6.24 -22.56
N GLN A 266 8.83 6.41 -21.56
CA GLN A 266 7.74 5.51 -21.25
C GLN A 266 6.43 6.29 -21.23
N LYS A 267 5.36 5.66 -21.73
CA LYS A 267 4.01 6.21 -21.72
C LYS A 267 3.02 5.17 -21.23
N PHE A 268 2.16 5.58 -20.32
CA PHE A 268 1.02 4.84 -19.82
C PHE A 268 -0.26 5.49 -20.35
N ASN A 269 -1.07 4.71 -21.07
CA ASN A 269 -2.34 5.16 -21.60
C ASN A 269 -3.44 4.97 -20.54
N LEU A 270 -4.12 6.06 -20.15
CA LEU A 270 -5.17 6.07 -19.13
C LEU A 270 -6.48 5.40 -19.60
N ASN A 271 -6.66 5.20 -20.91
CA ASN A 271 -7.85 4.57 -21.47
C ASN A 271 -7.64 3.06 -21.68
N SER A 272 -6.49 2.64 -22.25
CA SER A 272 -6.20 1.23 -22.52
C SER A 272 -5.47 0.52 -21.38
N PHE A 273 -4.89 1.26 -20.42
CA PHE A 273 -4.06 0.73 -19.34
C PHE A 273 -2.79 0.00 -19.83
N GLU A 274 -2.31 0.37 -21.02
CA GLU A 274 -1.10 -0.19 -21.62
C GLU A 274 0.11 0.74 -21.45
N ILE A 275 1.30 0.11 -21.44
CA ILE A 275 2.59 0.80 -21.43
C ILE A 275 3.25 0.64 -22.79
N GLU A 276 3.72 1.74 -23.34
CA GLU A 276 4.52 1.76 -24.57
C GLU A 276 5.83 2.55 -24.38
N GLU A 277 6.88 2.09 -25.04
CA GLU A 277 8.12 2.86 -25.17
C GLU A 277 7.96 3.87 -26.30
N ILE A 278 8.45 5.07 -26.07
CA ILE A 278 8.28 6.19 -26.99
C ILE A 278 9.60 6.92 -27.19
N ASP A 279 9.79 7.48 -28.38
CA ASP A 279 10.88 8.42 -28.64
C ASP A 279 10.54 9.78 -28.04
N ASP A 280 11.49 10.34 -27.27
CA ASP A 280 11.28 11.48 -26.36
C ASP A 280 10.44 12.62 -26.96
N PRO A 281 9.14 12.71 -26.61
CA PRO A 281 8.26 13.71 -27.18
C PRO A 281 8.50 15.03 -26.47
N LEU A 282 9.44 15.81 -27.00
CA LEU A 282 9.69 17.20 -26.60
C LEU A 282 8.40 18.07 -26.57
N SER A 283 7.36 17.64 -27.29
CA SER A 283 6.06 18.31 -27.42
C SER A 283 5.07 18.08 -26.27
N MET A 284 5.24 17.07 -25.41
CA MET A 284 4.23 16.70 -24.39
C MET A 284 4.62 17.08 -22.95
N THR A 285 5.72 17.81 -22.76
CA THR A 285 6.02 18.44 -21.47
C THR A 285 5.09 19.61 -21.25
N THR A 286 3.99 19.44 -20.54
CA THR A 286 3.35 20.56 -19.86
C THR A 286 4.32 21.04 -18.79
N ARG A 287 5.14 22.03 -19.18
CA ARG A 287 6.02 22.73 -18.26
C ARG A 287 5.12 23.44 -17.26
N LEU A 288 5.44 23.31 -15.98
CA LEU A 288 4.91 24.27 -15.02
C LEU A 288 5.26 25.66 -15.51
N ILE A 289 4.25 26.51 -15.62
CA ILE A 289 4.45 27.85 -16.15
C ILE A 289 5.21 28.61 -15.08
N LYS A 290 6.35 29.22 -15.45
CA LYS A 290 7.18 29.99 -14.49
C LYS A 290 6.71 31.43 -14.34
N ASN A 291 5.84 31.88 -15.24
CA ASN A 291 5.25 33.21 -15.25
C ASN A 291 3.74 33.08 -15.17
N TYR A 292 3.11 33.88 -14.33
CA TYR A 292 1.65 33.92 -14.17
C TYR A 292 1.18 35.35 -14.17
N GLN A 293 0.13 35.66 -14.92
CA GLN A 293 -0.46 37.00 -14.93
C GLN A 293 -1.86 36.96 -14.34
N SER A 294 -2.12 37.84 -13.39
CA SER A 294 -3.44 37.99 -12.79
C SER A 294 -3.67 39.42 -12.34
N LYS A 295 -4.84 39.98 -12.70
CA LYS A 295 -5.27 41.31 -12.28
C LYS A 295 -4.22 42.41 -12.55
N GLY A 296 -3.54 42.33 -13.71
CA GLY A 296 -2.49 43.29 -14.11
C GLY A 296 -1.13 43.11 -13.43
N VAL A 297 -0.98 42.10 -12.57
CA VAL A 297 0.31 41.75 -11.93
C VAL A 297 0.95 40.58 -12.66
N THR A 298 2.22 40.71 -13.00
CA THR A 298 3.03 39.61 -13.51
C THR A 298 3.84 39.01 -12.37
N TYR A 299 3.66 37.72 -12.15
CA TYR A 299 4.41 36.93 -11.19
C TYR A 299 5.44 36.05 -11.90
N SER A 300 6.62 35.88 -11.30
CA SER A 300 7.60 34.89 -11.72
C SER A 300 8.24 34.18 -10.53
N LEU A 301 8.78 32.98 -10.76
CA LEU A 301 9.41 32.17 -9.71
C LEU A 301 10.91 32.03 -9.94
N SER A 302 11.66 32.19 -8.87
CA SER A 302 13.12 32.00 -8.83
C SER A 302 13.53 31.43 -7.47
N THR A 303 14.76 30.94 -7.34
CA THR A 303 15.27 30.42 -6.06
C THR A 303 16.49 31.19 -5.60
N GLU A 304 16.66 31.30 -4.29
CA GLU A 304 17.90 31.77 -3.67
C GLU A 304 18.42 30.78 -2.62
N LYS A 305 19.71 30.96 -2.32
CA LYS A 305 20.39 30.19 -1.29
C LYS A 305 19.84 30.55 0.09
N GLY A 306 19.61 29.57 0.94
CA GLY A 306 19.21 29.81 2.33
C GLY A 306 18.69 28.57 3.07
N GLY A 307 17.69 28.77 3.92
CA GLY A 307 17.14 27.72 4.78
C GLY A 307 18.14 27.22 5.85
N PRO A 308 17.78 26.18 6.62
CA PRO A 308 18.57 25.74 7.78
C PRO A 308 19.97 25.22 7.45
N TYR A 309 20.23 24.83 6.19
CA TYR A 309 21.49 24.25 5.72
C TYR A 309 22.11 25.02 4.56
N ASP A 310 21.65 26.25 4.32
CA ASP A 310 22.23 27.15 3.32
C ASP A 310 22.32 26.52 1.91
N LYS A 311 21.25 25.81 1.50
CA LYS A 311 21.15 25.14 0.19
C LYS A 311 20.74 26.14 -0.89
N ALA A 312 21.21 25.95 -2.13
CA ALA A 312 21.06 26.89 -3.25
C ALA A 312 19.59 27.17 -3.67
N ASP A 313 18.68 26.26 -3.33
CA ASP A 313 17.27 26.24 -3.74
C ASP A 313 16.32 26.08 -2.54
N ALA A 314 16.78 26.42 -1.34
CA ALA A 314 15.99 26.33 -0.11
C ALA A 314 14.91 27.42 0.03
N VAL A 315 15.06 28.53 -0.70
CA VAL A 315 14.12 29.64 -0.67
C VAL A 315 13.53 29.84 -2.05
N LEU A 316 12.22 29.66 -2.16
CA LEU A 316 11.46 29.97 -3.37
C LEU A 316 10.96 31.42 -3.31
N ILE A 317 11.42 32.22 -4.26
CA ILE A 317 11.06 33.64 -4.42
C ILE A 317 9.90 33.77 -5.39
N VAL A 318 8.84 34.44 -4.95
CA VAL A 318 7.72 34.89 -5.76
C VAL A 318 7.93 36.35 -6.11
N ASN A 319 8.47 36.59 -7.30
CA ASN A 319 8.62 37.94 -7.84
C ASN A 319 7.27 38.44 -8.33
N GLN A 320 7.02 39.75 -8.18
CA GLN A 320 5.80 40.40 -8.64
C GLN A 320 6.12 41.77 -9.22
N SER A 321 5.44 42.15 -10.30
CA SER A 321 5.75 43.39 -11.05
C SER A 321 5.39 44.68 -10.31
N ASN A 322 4.55 44.61 -9.27
CA ASN A 322 3.98 45.76 -8.57
C ASN A 322 4.40 45.87 -7.10
N GLY A 323 5.42 45.14 -6.66
CA GLY A 323 5.81 45.15 -5.25
C GLY A 323 7.04 44.32 -4.92
N PRO A 324 7.47 44.30 -3.65
CA PRO A 324 8.61 43.51 -3.22
C PRO A 324 8.32 42.01 -3.34
N PRO A 325 9.34 41.16 -3.62
CA PRO A 325 9.14 39.73 -3.74
C PRO A 325 8.70 39.10 -2.41
N LYS A 326 7.93 38.01 -2.50
CA LYS A 326 7.59 37.16 -1.35
C LYS A 326 8.51 35.95 -1.31
N ARG A 327 8.74 35.40 -0.11
CA ARG A 327 9.65 34.27 0.11
C ARG A 327 8.91 33.11 0.76
N ILE A 328 9.06 31.93 0.19
CA ILE A 328 8.66 30.66 0.77
C ILE A 328 9.96 29.97 1.21
N VAL A 329 10.15 29.81 2.52
CA VAL A 329 11.33 29.16 3.10
C VAL A 329 10.92 27.81 3.67
N ARG A 330 11.57 26.74 3.21
CA ARG A 330 11.42 25.40 3.80
C ARG A 330 12.44 25.19 4.92
N ASN A 331 11.97 24.64 6.03
CA ASN A 331 12.74 24.17 7.17
C ASN A 331 13.06 22.66 7.06
N ASN A 332 13.47 22.07 8.19
CA ASN A 332 13.89 20.67 8.24
C ASN A 332 12.77 19.63 8.23
N VAL A 333 11.52 20.05 8.38
CA VAL A 333 10.34 19.18 8.43
C VAL A 333 9.39 19.38 7.25
N ASP A 334 9.61 20.38 6.40
CA ASP A 334 8.79 20.65 5.20
C ASP A 334 9.58 20.60 3.87
N GLY A 335 10.67 19.85 3.88
CA GLY A 335 11.27 19.29 2.66
C GLY A 335 12.56 19.96 2.21
N TYR A 336 13.18 20.81 3.03
CA TYR A 336 14.51 21.43 2.87
C TYR A 336 14.75 22.33 1.65
N VAL A 337 14.22 21.95 0.48
CA VAL A 337 14.55 22.49 -0.86
C VAL A 337 13.30 22.52 -1.74
N HIS A 338 13.40 23.27 -2.83
CA HIS A 338 12.39 23.39 -3.89
C HIS A 338 12.92 22.80 -5.20
N ASN A 339 13.03 21.46 -5.27
CA ASN A 339 13.55 20.72 -6.43
C ASN A 339 12.75 21.02 -7.72
N VAL A 340 11.42 21.02 -7.60
CA VAL A 340 10.48 21.31 -8.70
C VAL A 340 9.43 22.30 -8.25
N PHE A 341 9.06 23.23 -9.12
CA PHE A 341 8.01 24.21 -8.84
C PHE A 341 7.46 24.87 -10.09
N GLY A 342 6.26 25.44 -9.95
CA GLY A 342 5.75 26.47 -10.84
C GLY A 342 4.27 26.76 -10.64
N PHE A 343 3.69 27.54 -11.54
CA PHE A 343 2.30 27.96 -11.45
C PHE A 343 1.35 26.96 -12.10
N THR A 344 0.22 26.80 -11.44
CA THR A 344 -1.05 26.34 -12.02
C THR A 344 -1.72 27.49 -12.78
N SER A 345 -2.66 27.20 -13.68
CA SER A 345 -3.38 28.24 -14.43
C SER A 345 -4.30 29.10 -13.56
N ASN A 346 -4.68 28.64 -12.36
CA ASN A 346 -5.45 29.41 -11.39
C ASN A 346 -4.57 30.21 -10.42
N GLY A 347 -3.24 30.20 -10.58
CA GLY A 347 -2.31 31.04 -9.84
C GLY A 347 -1.76 30.47 -8.53
N LEU A 348 -2.05 29.20 -8.21
CA LEU A 348 -1.33 28.52 -7.14
C LEU A 348 0.09 28.15 -7.58
N ILE A 349 1.01 28.27 -6.64
CA ILE A 349 2.39 27.83 -6.78
C ILE A 349 2.47 26.42 -6.22
N ILE A 350 2.77 25.42 -7.05
CA ILE A 350 3.04 24.06 -6.58
C ILE A 350 4.54 23.89 -6.45
N SER A 351 5.00 23.30 -5.36
CA SER A 351 6.40 22.98 -5.16
C SER A 351 6.62 21.63 -4.49
N GLY A 352 7.51 20.83 -5.09
CA GLY A 352 8.01 19.56 -4.57
C GLY A 352 9.45 19.66 -4.08
N GLY A 353 9.79 18.92 -3.02
CA GLY A 353 11.13 18.89 -2.44
C GLY A 353 11.45 17.57 -1.76
N ALA A 354 12.35 17.58 -0.79
CA ALA A 354 12.76 16.38 -0.07
C ALA A 354 11.64 15.84 0.85
N ASN A 355 11.83 14.61 1.36
CA ASN A 355 10.95 13.95 2.33
C ASN A 355 9.47 13.85 1.91
N GLY A 356 9.19 13.72 0.60
CA GLY A 356 7.82 13.61 0.08
C GLY A 356 7.02 14.90 0.11
N GLN A 357 7.65 16.05 0.38
CA GLN A 357 6.95 17.30 0.61
C GLN A 357 6.54 17.94 -0.71
N LEU A 358 5.24 17.82 -1.01
CA LEU A 358 4.57 18.45 -2.15
C LEU A 358 3.47 19.38 -1.64
N ILE A 359 3.64 20.69 -1.85
CA ILE A 359 2.82 21.73 -1.23
C ILE A 359 2.39 22.75 -2.27
N ALA A 360 1.12 23.17 -2.23
CA ALA A 360 0.64 24.36 -2.95
C ALA A 360 0.63 25.59 -2.04
N TYR A 361 1.02 26.73 -2.60
CA TYR A 361 1.05 28.04 -1.96
C TYR A 361 0.26 29.06 -2.78
N THR A 362 -0.22 30.12 -2.12
CA THR A 362 -0.70 31.32 -2.82
C THR A 362 0.48 32.17 -3.30
N THR A 363 0.21 33.13 -4.18
CA THR A 363 1.20 34.17 -4.58
C THR A 363 1.69 35.02 -3.40
N ASP A 364 0.94 35.06 -2.29
CA ASP A 364 1.35 35.69 -1.02
C ASP A 364 2.19 34.76 -0.10
N ALA A 365 2.75 33.69 -0.66
CA ALA A 365 3.59 32.70 0.03
C ALA A 365 2.89 31.93 1.16
N GLN A 366 1.56 31.85 1.16
CA GLN A 366 0.80 31.13 2.19
C GLN A 366 0.54 29.68 1.77
N LYS A 367 0.82 28.72 2.67
CA LYS A 367 0.51 27.30 2.45
C LYS A 367 -1.00 27.12 2.30
N ARG A 368 -1.42 26.44 1.24
CA ARG A 368 -2.84 26.12 0.96
C ARG A 368 -3.13 24.64 0.96
N ILE A 369 -2.25 23.83 0.38
CA ILE A 369 -2.50 22.39 0.19
C ILE A 369 -1.25 21.60 0.47
N HIS A 370 -1.39 20.50 1.18
CA HIS A 370 -0.38 19.47 1.33
C HIS A 370 -0.84 18.21 0.59
N PHE A 371 -0.09 17.80 -0.42
CA PHE A 371 -0.33 16.59 -1.19
C PHE A 371 0.41 15.43 -0.53
N VAL A 372 -0.31 14.54 0.14
CA VAL A 372 0.27 13.47 0.96
C VAL A 372 0.26 12.17 0.17
N GLY A 373 1.44 11.62 -0.10
CA GLY A 373 1.58 10.30 -0.72
C GLY A 373 3.03 9.89 -0.95
N HIS A 374 3.88 10.80 -1.41
CA HIS A 374 5.29 10.49 -1.64
C HIS A 374 6.04 10.24 -0.33
N THR A 375 7.00 9.32 -0.39
CA THR A 375 7.91 8.98 0.73
C THR A 375 9.35 9.38 0.45
N GLY A 376 9.66 9.75 -0.81
CA GLY A 376 10.97 10.17 -1.27
C GLY A 376 10.98 11.61 -1.77
N GLU A 377 12.13 12.08 -2.27
CA GLU A 377 12.24 13.42 -2.83
C GLU A 377 11.45 13.54 -4.12
N ILE A 378 10.74 14.66 -4.28
CA ILE A 378 10.01 14.97 -5.51
C ILE A 378 11.00 15.54 -6.52
N MET A 379 11.11 14.88 -7.68
CA MET A 379 12.08 15.22 -8.73
C MET A 379 11.41 15.69 -10.01
N ALA A 380 10.12 15.37 -10.19
CA ALA A 380 9.41 15.70 -11.41
C ALA A 380 7.93 16.04 -11.13
N LEU A 381 7.38 16.98 -11.89
CA LEU A 381 5.99 17.39 -11.79
C LEU A 381 5.46 17.89 -13.14
N ALA A 382 4.25 17.47 -13.49
CA ALA A 382 3.53 17.90 -14.69
C ALA A 382 2.05 18.12 -14.39
N ILE A 383 1.43 19.09 -15.06
CA ILE A 383 -0.01 19.40 -14.97
C ILE A 383 -0.62 19.17 -16.34
N ASN A 384 -1.84 18.65 -16.46
CA ASN A 384 -2.44 18.48 -17.78
C ASN A 384 -2.86 19.84 -18.40
N PRO A 385 -3.07 19.92 -19.73
CA PRO A 385 -3.43 21.19 -20.39
C PRO A 385 -4.66 21.90 -19.80
N GLN A 386 -5.61 21.14 -19.24
CA GLN A 386 -6.87 21.61 -18.65
C GLN A 386 -6.69 22.10 -17.21
N ASN A 387 -5.48 21.94 -16.63
CA ASN A 387 -5.14 22.35 -15.26
C ASN A 387 -6.06 21.76 -14.18
N ASN A 388 -6.60 20.57 -14.43
CA ASN A 388 -7.46 19.88 -13.48
C ASN A 388 -6.83 18.58 -12.95
N ARG A 389 -5.66 18.18 -13.47
CA ARG A 389 -4.89 17.04 -13.00
C ARG A 389 -3.40 17.34 -12.95
N MET A 390 -2.71 16.68 -12.05
CA MET A 390 -1.25 16.78 -11.89
C MET A 390 -0.65 15.40 -11.69
N VAL A 391 0.56 15.16 -12.21
CA VAL A 391 1.39 14.02 -11.84
C VAL A 391 2.66 14.52 -11.16
N SER A 392 3.04 13.85 -10.08
CA SER A 392 4.34 14.03 -9.43
C SER A 392 5.10 12.71 -9.38
N ALA A 393 6.42 12.79 -9.34
CA ALA A 393 7.30 11.63 -9.25
C ALA A 393 8.59 11.92 -8.50
N GLY A 394 9.22 10.86 -7.99
CA GLY A 394 10.36 11.03 -7.09
C GLY A 394 11.27 9.82 -6.92
N THR A 395 12.13 9.94 -5.91
CA THR A 395 13.11 8.91 -5.52
C THR A 395 12.48 7.67 -4.89
N ASP A 396 11.19 7.75 -4.54
CA ASP A 396 10.37 6.62 -4.08
C ASP A 396 9.80 5.77 -5.22
N GLN A 397 10.25 6.00 -6.45
CA GLN A 397 9.96 5.17 -7.63
C GLN A 397 8.47 5.13 -7.99
N SER A 398 7.71 6.13 -7.51
CA SER A 398 6.26 6.21 -7.68
C SER A 398 5.89 7.38 -8.59
N LEU A 399 4.83 7.21 -9.39
CA LEU A 399 4.10 8.34 -9.99
C LEU A 399 2.80 8.49 -9.21
N LEU A 400 2.47 9.70 -8.79
CA LEU A 400 1.19 9.98 -8.12
C LEU A 400 0.37 10.94 -8.98
N LEU A 401 -0.87 10.56 -9.31
CA LEU A 401 -1.82 11.39 -10.03
C LEU A 401 -2.74 12.09 -9.02
N TRP A 402 -2.96 13.38 -9.20
CA TRP A 402 -3.72 14.24 -8.29
C TRP A 402 -4.85 14.93 -9.04
N ASP A 403 -5.99 15.10 -8.37
CA ASP A 403 -7.09 15.94 -8.84
C ASP A 403 -6.89 17.38 -8.37
N LEU A 404 -6.92 18.32 -9.31
CA LEU A 404 -6.84 19.76 -9.06
C LEU A 404 -8.19 20.49 -9.27
N SER A 405 -9.24 19.80 -9.72
CA SER A 405 -10.50 20.39 -10.17
C SER A 405 -11.17 21.25 -9.11
N ASN A 406 -11.15 20.81 -7.86
CA ASN A 406 -11.85 21.45 -6.74
C ASN A 406 -10.96 22.40 -5.92
N ILE A 407 -9.70 22.57 -6.33
CA ILE A 407 -8.73 23.34 -5.55
C ILE A 407 -9.04 24.85 -5.58
N SER A 408 -9.64 25.36 -6.65
CA SER A 408 -10.03 26.77 -6.79
C SER A 408 -11.19 27.20 -5.88
N GLN A 409 -11.99 26.25 -5.36
CA GLN A 409 -13.15 26.52 -4.51
C GLN A 409 -12.82 26.49 -3.01
N LEU A 410 -11.54 26.30 -2.65
CA LEU A 410 -11.08 26.18 -1.28
C LEU A 410 -10.95 27.56 -0.61
N ASP A 411 -12.08 28.13 -0.17
CA ASP A 411 -12.14 29.43 0.49
C ASP A 411 -11.68 29.41 1.98
N SER A 412 -11.15 28.29 2.46
CA SER A 412 -10.71 28.15 3.86
C SER A 412 -9.29 28.65 4.06
N GLN A 413 -9.06 29.61 4.98
CA GLN A 413 -7.72 30.06 5.39
C GLN A 413 -6.82 28.92 5.95
N THR A 414 -7.39 27.79 6.32
CA THR A 414 -6.68 26.61 6.80
C THR A 414 -6.09 25.78 5.65
N PRO A 415 -4.81 25.35 5.73
CA PRO A 415 -4.24 24.43 4.76
C PRO A 415 -5.00 23.09 4.73
N GLN A 416 -5.24 22.56 3.53
CA GLN A 416 -5.92 21.28 3.34
C GLN A 416 -4.96 20.15 2.99
N THR A 417 -5.40 18.91 3.17
CA THR A 417 -4.67 17.71 2.76
C THR A 417 -5.38 17.04 1.59
N VAL A 418 -4.64 16.74 0.54
CA VAL A 418 -5.12 16.03 -0.66
C VAL A 418 -4.35 14.72 -0.79
N LEU A 419 -5.07 13.64 -1.08
CA LEU A 419 -4.52 12.31 -1.35
C LEU A 419 -4.49 12.07 -2.88
N PRO A 420 -3.60 11.18 -3.38
CA PRO A 420 -3.56 10.88 -4.80
C PRO A 420 -4.87 10.23 -5.28
N LEU A 421 -5.26 10.54 -6.51
CA LEU A 421 -6.32 9.86 -7.24
C LEU A 421 -5.89 8.43 -7.61
N LEU A 422 -4.64 8.28 -8.06
CA LEU A 422 -4.02 7.00 -8.39
C LEU A 422 -2.55 7.01 -7.95
N SER A 423 -2.10 5.89 -7.41
CA SER A 423 -0.69 5.66 -7.12
C SER A 423 -0.13 4.61 -8.07
N PHE A 424 0.88 4.99 -8.85
CA PHE A 424 1.56 4.11 -9.79
C PHE A 424 2.91 3.68 -9.23
N PHE A 425 3.09 2.37 -9.04
CA PHE A 425 4.37 1.81 -8.64
C PHE A 425 5.04 1.14 -9.84
N LEU A 426 6.25 1.60 -10.16
CA LEU A 426 7.04 1.00 -11.23
C LEU A 426 7.72 -0.25 -10.71
N ILE A 427 7.28 -1.41 -11.19
CA ILE A 427 7.79 -2.71 -10.81
C ILE A 427 8.50 -3.33 -12.01
N LYS A 428 9.66 -3.94 -11.78
CA LYS A 428 10.30 -4.82 -12.76
C LYS A 428 9.91 -6.26 -12.44
N THR A 429 9.19 -6.90 -13.36
CA THR A 429 8.97 -8.35 -13.31
C THR A 429 10.17 -9.02 -13.96
N ILE A 430 10.83 -9.93 -13.25
CA ILE A 430 11.96 -10.70 -13.78
C ILE A 430 11.50 -12.13 -13.99
N ASN A 431 11.39 -12.54 -15.27
CA ASN A 431 11.20 -13.92 -15.69
C ASN A 431 12.44 -14.30 -16.51
N GLY A 432 13.44 -14.95 -15.90
CA GLY A 432 14.72 -15.22 -16.58
C GLY A 432 15.56 -13.95 -16.83
N SER A 433 16.30 -13.88 -17.95
CA SER A 433 17.26 -12.80 -18.25
C SER A 433 16.65 -11.49 -18.77
N LEU A 434 15.35 -11.47 -19.08
CA LEU A 434 14.64 -10.30 -19.60
C LEU A 434 13.60 -9.83 -18.58
N GLY A 435 13.82 -8.67 -17.98
CA GLY A 435 12.84 -8.05 -17.10
C GLY A 435 12.05 -6.94 -17.80
N ARG A 436 10.72 -7.01 -17.75
CA ARG A 436 9.81 -5.96 -18.27
C ARG A 436 9.36 -5.06 -17.11
N GLN A 437 9.25 -3.75 -17.37
CA GLN A 437 8.58 -2.84 -16.43
C GLN A 437 7.07 -3.06 -16.54
N LYS A 438 6.41 -3.06 -15.37
CA LYS A 438 4.96 -3.04 -15.22
C LYS A 438 4.59 -1.90 -14.27
N VAL A 439 3.39 -1.39 -14.44
CA VAL A 439 2.80 -0.38 -13.60
C VAL A 439 1.72 -1.05 -12.76
N PHE A 440 1.82 -0.90 -11.44
CA PHE A 440 0.76 -1.31 -10.51
C PHE A 440 -0.02 -0.07 -10.09
N LEU A 441 -1.34 -0.13 -10.22
CA LEU A 441 -2.26 0.89 -9.74
C LEU A 441 -2.79 0.48 -8.35
N LEU A 442 -2.70 1.40 -7.40
CA LEU A 442 -3.27 1.28 -6.05
C LEU A 442 -4.23 2.43 -5.76
#